data_AF-A0A0B2BWF5-F1
#
_entry.id   AF-A0A0B2BWF5-F1
#
_cell.length_a   1.000
_cell.length_b   1.000
_cell.length_c   1.000
_cell.angle_alpha   90.00
_cell.angle_beta   90.00
_cell.angle_gamma   90.00
#
_symmetry.space_group_name_H-M   'P 1'
#
loop_
_entity.id
_entity.type
_entity.pdbx_description
1 polymer ?
#
loop_
_entity_poly.entity_id
_entity_poly.type
_entity_poly.pdbx_seq_one_letter_code
_entity_poly.pdbx_strand_id
1 'polypeptide(L)' 'MKSKVEREREALEQAEQELRERRAKLAELEKQESAKAIDKLVKSVGRERAIEILELSLQVKPKVALDKLRELAGGSAKA' A
#
# COMPACT_ATOMS: atom_id res chain seq x y z
N MET A 1 48.12 2.60 3.28
CA MET A 1 47.16 3.64 3.71
C MET A 1 46.20 3.89 2.56
N LYS A 2 44.88 3.88 2.79
CA LYS A 2 43.90 4.21 1.75
C LYS A 2 43.97 5.70 1.39
N SER A 3 43.93 5.99 0.10
CA SER A 3 43.86 7.37 -0.41
C SER A 3 42.60 8.06 0.11
N LYS A 4 42.63 9.40 0.18
CA LYS A 4 41.42 10.18 0.49
C LYS A 4 40.28 9.85 -0.48
N VAL A 5 40.61 9.67 -1.77
CA VAL A 5 39.63 9.34 -2.82
C VAL A 5 39.00 7.97 -2.62
N GLU A 6 39.77 6.97 -2.18
CA GLU A 6 39.25 5.62 -1.90
C GLU A 6 38.29 5.61 -0.72
N ARG A 7 38.58 6.41 0.31
CA ARG A 7 37.69 6.58 1.47
C ARG A 7 36.37 7.26 1.11
N GLU A 8 36.41 8.29 0.27
CA GLU A 8 35.20 8.96 -0.22
C GLU A 8 34.34 8.03 -1.09
N ARG A 9 34.96 7.18 -1.93
CA ARG A 9 34.23 6.16 -2.70
C ARG A 9 33.55 5.13 -1.81
N GLU A 10 34.24 4.65 -0.79
CA GLU A 10 33.67 3.70 0.18
C GLU A 10 32.52 4.34 0.98
N ALA A 11 32.67 5.60 1.39
CA ALA A 11 31.60 6.32 2.09
C ALA A 11 30.37 6.52 1.19
N LEU A 12 30.57 6.80 -0.11
CA LEU A 12 29.48 6.91 -1.06
C LEU A 12 28.77 5.56 -1.27
N GLU A 13 29.52 4.48 -1.43
CA GLU A 13 28.98 3.12 -1.61
C GLU A 13 28.18 2.67 -0.38
N GLN A 14 28.66 2.97 0.83
CA GLN A 14 27.95 2.73 2.07
C GLN A 14 26.64 3.53 2.14
N ALA A 15 26.68 4.83 1.81
CA ALA A 15 25.49 5.67 1.81
C ALA A 15 24.44 5.19 0.78
N GLU A 16 24.87 4.74 -0.40
CA GLU A 16 24.00 4.14 -1.41
C GLU A 16 23.37 2.84 -0.91
N GLN A 17 24.15 1.99 -0.23
CA GLN A 17 23.65 0.76 0.35
C GLN A 17 22.62 1.02 1.45
N GLU A 18 22.90 1.94 2.38
CA GLU A 18 21.94 2.35 3.41
C GLU A 18 20.65 2.92 2.80
N LEU A 19 20.76 3.70 1.72
CA LEU A 19 19.60 4.25 1.03
C LEU A 19 18.75 3.14 0.40
N ARG A 20 19.39 2.13 -0.21
CA ARG A 20 18.69 0.95 -0.75
C ARG A 20 17.93 0.20 0.35
N GLU A 21 18.57 -0.03 1.50
CA GLU A 21 17.96 -0.70 2.64
C GLU A 21 16.79 0.09 3.23
N ARG A 22 16.93 1.41 3.36
CA ARG A 22 15.82 2.27 3.83
C ARG A 22 14.65 2.26 2.87
N ARG A 23 14.88 2.27 1.55
CA ARG A 23 13.82 2.16 0.54
C ARG A 23 13.10 0.81 0.62
N ALA A 24 13.84 -0.28 0.78
CA ALA A 24 13.25 -1.61 0.95
C ALA A 24 12.38 -1.67 2.22
N LYS A 25 12.88 -1.12 3.34
CA LYS A 25 12.13 -1.04 4.61
C LYS A 25 10.87 -0.19 4.47
N LEU A 26 10.94 0.93 3.75
CA LEU A 26 9.78 1.78 3.51
C LEU A 26 8.69 1.05 2.72
N ALA A 27 9.05 0.36 1.64
CA ALA A 27 8.11 -0.42 0.85
C ALA A 27 7.45 -1.55 1.66
N GLU A 28 8.18 -2.17 2.59
CA GLU A 28 7.62 -3.18 3.49
C GLU A 28 6.64 -2.57 4.50
N LEU A 29 6.97 -1.40 5.06
CA LEU A 29 6.06 -0.67 5.94
C LEU A 29 4.78 -0.24 5.22
N GLU A 30 4.87 0.23 3.97
CA GLU A 30 3.70 0.56 3.15
C GLU A 30 2.79 -0.65 2.91
N LYS A 31 3.38 -1.82 2.63
CA LYS A 31 2.62 -3.08 2.54
C LYS A 31 1.92 -3.41 3.85
N GLN A 32 2.61 -3.31 4.98
CA GLN A 32 2.02 -3.60 6.29
C GLN A 32 0.88 -2.64 6.65
N GLU A 33 1.03 -1.35 6.39
CA GLU A 33 -0.03 -0.37 6.62
C GLU A 33 -1.24 -0.63 5.73
N SER A 34 -1.03 -1.00 4.46
CA SER A 34 -2.12 -1.39 3.56
C SER A 34 -2.86 -2.64 4.07
N ALA A 35 -2.15 -3.64 4.59
CA ALA A 35 -2.73 -4.86 5.14
C ALA A 35 -3.51 -4.58 6.43
N LYS A 36 -2.99 -3.73 7.32
CA LYS A 36 -3.71 -3.27 8.52
C LYS A 36 -4.99 -2.52 8.19
N ALA A 37 -4.97 -1.68 7.16
CA ALA A 37 -6.16 -0.97 6.71
C ALA A 37 -7.25 -1.95 6.25
N ILE A 38 -6.88 -2.96 5.45
CA ILE A 38 -7.81 -4.02 5.02
C ILE A 38 -8.34 -4.80 6.24
N ASP A 39 -7.47 -5.24 7.14
CA ASP A 39 -7.88 -6.01 8.34
C ASP A 39 -8.86 -5.20 9.21
N LYS A 40 -8.59 -3.90 9.41
CA LYS A 40 -9.49 -3.01 10.13
C LYS A 40 -10.87 -2.94 9.47
N LEU A 41 -10.93 -2.76 8.15
CA LEU A 41 -12.20 -2.70 7.40
C LEU A 41 -12.96 -4.03 7.47
N VAL A 42 -12.26 -5.17 7.32
CA VAL A 42 -12.84 -6.52 7.43
C VAL A 42 -13.40 -6.75 8.83
N LYS A 43 -12.71 -6.32 9.88
CA LYS A 43 -13.21 -6.38 11.27
C LYS A 43 -14.47 -5.54 11.48
N SER A 44 -14.54 -4.35 10.90
CA SER A 44 -15.71 -3.47 11.03
C SER A 44 -16.94 -3.99 10.30
N VAL A 45 -16.79 -4.58 9.12
CA VAL A 45 -17.90 -5.09 8.29
C VAL A 45 -18.29 -6.53 8.68
N GLY A 46 -17.34 -7.30 9.20
CA GLY A 46 -17.47 -8.73 9.44
C GLY A 46 -16.95 -9.54 8.25
N ARG A 47 -16.24 -10.64 8.54
CA ARG A 47 -15.49 -11.42 7.54
C ARG A 47 -16.37 -11.97 6.41
N GLU A 48 -17.51 -12.58 6.74
CA GLU A 48 -18.42 -13.16 5.75
C GLU A 48 -19.01 -12.09 4.82
N ARG A 49 -19.51 -10.99 5.39
CA ARG A 49 -20.04 -9.84 4.63
C ARG A 49 -18.98 -9.19 3.75
N ALA A 50 -17.74 -9.07 4.23
CA ALA A 50 -16.64 -8.55 3.44
C ALA A 50 -16.32 -9.45 2.22
N ILE A 51 -16.34 -10.78 2.40
CA ILE A 51 -16.17 -11.74 1.30
C ILE A 51 -17.31 -11.59 0.29
N GLU A 52 -18.55 -11.61 0.75
CA GLU A 52 -19.73 -11.48 -0.11
C GLU A 52 -19.70 -10.18 -0.94
N ILE A 53 -19.35 -9.05 -0.33
CA ILE A 53 -19.17 -7.77 -1.03
C ILE A 53 -18.10 -7.88 -2.13
N LEU A 54 -16.96 -8.52 -1.84
CA LEU A 54 -15.89 -8.69 -2.81
C LEU A 54 -16.31 -9.62 -3.96
N GLU A 55 -16.96 -10.74 -3.66
CA GLU A 55 -17.47 -11.68 -4.67
C GLU A 55 -18.51 -11.02 -5.59
N LEU A 56 -19.47 -10.29 -5.02
CA LEU A 56 -20.45 -9.52 -5.79
C LEU A 56 -19.80 -8.44 -6.64
N SER A 57 -18.74 -7.78 -6.13
CA SER A 57 -18.01 -6.76 -6.90
C SER A 57 -17.32 -7.33 -8.15
N LEU A 58 -16.91 -8.60 -8.11
CA LEU A 58 -16.32 -9.29 -9.26
C LEU A 58 -17.37 -9.59 -10.34
N GLN A 59 -18.65 -9.78 -9.97
CA GLN A 59 -19.72 -10.03 -10.93
C GLN A 59 -20.06 -8.80 -11.79
N VAL A 60 -19.92 -7.60 -11.23
CA VAL A 60 -20.34 -6.34 -11.89
C VAL A 60 -19.18 -5.41 -12.29
N LYS A 61 -17.93 -5.88 -12.17
CA LYS A 61 -16.66 -5.12 -12.22
C LYS A 61 -16.46 -4.24 -10.97
N PRO A 62 -15.29 -4.32 -10.30
CA PRO A 62 -15.04 -3.59 -9.05
C PRO A 62 -15.26 -2.08 -9.14
N LYS A 63 -14.91 -1.45 -10.27
CA LYS A 63 -15.12 -0.01 -10.46
C LYS A 63 -16.61 0.37 -10.40
N VAL A 64 -17.47 -0.39 -11.07
CA VAL A 64 -18.92 -0.13 -11.10
C VAL A 64 -19.54 -0.37 -9.72
N ALA A 65 -19.12 -1.43 -9.03
CA ALA A 65 -19.55 -1.68 -7.64
C ALA A 65 -19.18 -0.52 -6.72
N LEU A 66 -17.94 -0.01 -6.81
CA LEU A 66 -17.47 1.13 -6.01
C LEU A 66 -18.23 2.41 -6.34
N ASP A 67 -18.45 2.71 -7.62
CA ASP A 67 -19.17 3.91 -8.04
C ASP A 67 -20.61 3.89 -7.50
N LYS A 68 -21.29 2.73 -7.57
CA LYS A 68 -22.63 2.56 -6.98
C LYS A 68 -22.64 2.68 -5.46
N LEU A 69 -21.66 2.08 -4.77
CA LEU A 69 -21.54 2.21 -3.31
C LEU A 69 -21.29 3.67 -2.90
N ARG A 70 -20.52 4.44 -3.69
CA ARG A 70 -20.28 5.88 -3.46
C ARG A 70 -21.54 6.70 -3.66
N GLU A 71 -22.31 6.44 -4.72
CA GLU A 71 -23.61 7.07 -4.96
C GLU A 71 -24.56 6.84 -3.78
N LEU A 72 -24.66 5.60 -3.29
CA LEU A 72 -25.50 5.23 -2.14
C LEU A 72 -25.02 5.85 -0.83
N ALA A 73 -23.70 5.99 -0.65
CA ALA A 73 -23.11 6.64 0.52
C ALA A 73 -23.26 8.17 0.52
N GLY A 74 -23.94 8.77 -0.48
CA GLY A 74 -24.10 10.21 -0.61
C GLY A 74 -22.84 10.92 -1.12
N GLY A 75 -21.81 10.17 -1.53
CA GLY A 75 -20.64 10.70 -2.20
C GLY A 75 -20.97 10.95 -3.67
N SER A 76 -21.53 12.12 -3.99
CA SER A 76 -21.68 12.54 -5.38
C SER A 76 -20.34 12.38 -6.10
N ALA A 77 -20.32 11.57 -7.14
CA ALA A 77 -19.22 11.50 -8.09
C ALA A 77 -18.94 12.92 -8.61
N LYS A 78 -17.94 13.59 -8.04
CA LYS A 78 -17.28 14.69 -8.73
C LYS A 78 -16.21 14.05 -9.60
N ALA A 79 -16.46 14.21 -10.90
CA ALA A 79 -15.65 13.88 -12.07
C ALA A 79 -14.14 14.03 -11.85
#